data_AF-M6G3H4-F1
#
_entry.id   AF-M6G3H4-F1
#
_cell.length_a   1.000
_cell.length_b   1.000
_cell.length_c   1.000
_cell.angle_alpha   90.00
_cell.angle_beta   90.00
_cell.angle_gamma   90.00
#
_symmetry.space_group_name_H-M   'P 1'
#
loop_
_entity.id
_entity.type
_entity.pdbx_description
1 polymer ?
#
loop_
_entity_poly.entity_id
_entity_poly.type
_entity_poly.pdbx_seq_one_letter_code
_entity_poly.pdbx_strand_id
1 'polypeptide(L)'
;MTFGPSNSYSNGTAQNITSNNCNGSYVARLKPKEFVRFLETHDINCVDKFVWNYDQYSDYIYSQENMLEVVNRLNDLAPFYNGNNDLNFIQLFRMFWAGYYVKHSHPSLPFDTNQISQALVTPMQIFASSAHFLDGTNDAGKVLEFFFTVADSTKIGHTIYPRILSFLEATINDPQRLRNNLSQAIALNAVFRLFQRHIHSNSNEFLTMIDYRLISKLRRLALDTSLNTDSQVWIINNAIFGLDRIYEYLPSFQPVIASVMTDVLETYPYISEPYLLGIKALTRHSDCANLRIGRICLSDIKETVKKAVLSNTYYFDDKTQIVHTALSIDEIQPLY
;
A
#
# COMPACT_ATOMS: atom_id res chain seq x y z
N MET A 1 -8.21 0.87 7.46
CA MET A 1 -8.24 -0.54 7.89
C MET A 1 -6.88 -0.87 8.48
N THR A 2 -6.82 -1.00 9.79
CA THR A 2 -5.66 -1.50 10.54
C THR A 2 -5.69 -3.03 10.46
N PHE A 3 -4.75 -3.63 9.73
CA PHE A 3 -4.57 -5.08 9.73
C PHE A 3 -3.40 -5.41 10.66
N GLY A 4 -3.72 -5.82 11.88
CA GLY A 4 -2.88 -6.73 12.67
C GLY A 4 -3.09 -8.17 12.18
N PRO A 5 -2.13 -9.09 12.41
CA PRO A 5 -2.20 -10.43 11.84
C PRO A 5 -3.25 -11.30 12.54
N SER A 6 -4.10 -11.94 11.75
CA SER A 6 -4.93 -13.08 12.14
C SER A 6 -4.18 -14.39 11.88
N ASN A 7 -4.00 -15.19 12.94
CA ASN A 7 -3.51 -16.59 12.96
C ASN A 7 -4.40 -17.50 12.07
N SER A 8 -4.05 -18.71 11.60
CA SER A 8 -3.07 -19.75 11.95
C SER A 8 -3.04 -20.80 10.82
N TYR A 9 -1.91 -21.46 10.56
CA TYR A 9 -1.88 -22.88 10.16
C TYR A 9 -0.64 -23.56 10.75
N SER A 10 -0.87 -24.62 11.51
CA SER A 10 0.13 -25.47 12.16
C SER A 10 0.17 -26.84 11.49
N ASN A 11 1.38 -27.32 11.21
CA ASN A 11 1.85 -28.71 11.10
C ASN A 11 3.37 -28.58 10.92
N GLY A 12 4.30 -29.15 11.67
CA GLY A 12 4.32 -30.19 12.69
C GLY A 12 5.71 -30.83 12.58
N THR A 13 6.46 -30.90 13.69
CA THR A 13 7.77 -31.58 13.88
C THR A 13 9.08 -30.85 13.49
N ALA A 14 9.38 -29.76 14.21
CA ALA A 14 10.76 -29.35 14.62
C ALA A 14 10.74 -28.32 15.78
N GLN A 15 9.73 -28.36 16.67
CA GLN A 15 9.30 -27.15 17.40
C GLN A 15 9.77 -26.97 18.86
N ASN A 16 10.69 -27.77 19.39
CA ASN A 16 10.99 -27.74 20.83
C ASN A 16 12.32 -27.09 21.27
N ILE A 17 13.03 -26.36 20.41
CA ILE A 17 14.25 -25.61 20.82
C ILE A 17 14.19 -24.10 20.49
N THR A 18 13.34 -23.66 19.57
CA THR A 18 13.29 -22.25 19.08
C THR A 18 12.18 -21.38 19.68
N SER A 19 11.34 -21.90 20.59
CA SER A 19 10.23 -21.12 21.17
C SER A 19 10.63 -20.24 22.36
N ASN A 20 11.73 -20.55 23.06
CA ASN A 20 11.99 -19.95 24.37
C ASN A 20 12.67 -18.56 24.29
N ASN A 21 13.17 -18.18 23.12
CA ASN A 21 13.91 -16.94 22.88
C ASN A 21 13.16 -15.92 21.99
N CYS A 22 12.00 -16.26 21.43
CA CYS A 22 11.16 -15.36 20.63
C CYS A 22 10.32 -14.40 21.50
N ASN A 23 10.96 -13.60 22.34
CA ASN A 23 10.31 -12.60 23.17
C ASN A 23 11.24 -11.41 23.45
N GLY A 24 10.64 -10.26 23.77
CA GLY A 24 11.37 -9.01 24.01
C GLY A 24 12.41 -9.13 25.13
N SER A 25 12.13 -9.90 26.18
CA SER A 25 13.06 -10.06 27.32
C SER A 25 14.35 -10.77 26.96
N TYR A 26 14.31 -11.72 26.02
CA TYR A 26 15.50 -12.40 25.54
C TYR A 26 16.29 -11.49 24.61
N VAL A 27 15.59 -10.93 23.63
CA VAL A 27 16.17 -10.07 22.60
C VAL A 27 16.82 -8.83 23.20
N ALA A 28 16.24 -8.28 24.28
CA ALA A 28 16.75 -7.12 24.99
C ALA A 28 18.12 -7.30 25.68
N ARG A 29 18.67 -8.52 25.66
CA ARG A 29 19.98 -8.84 26.23
C ARG A 29 21.06 -9.07 25.17
N LEU A 30 20.69 -9.10 23.88
CA LEU A 30 21.60 -9.41 22.77
C LEU A 30 22.31 -8.15 22.28
N LYS A 31 23.65 -8.17 22.26
CA LYS A 31 24.42 -7.07 21.64
C LYS A 31 24.00 -6.89 20.17
N PRO A 32 24.19 -5.70 19.55
CA PRO A 32 23.67 -5.42 18.21
C PRO A 32 23.96 -6.50 17.15
N LYS A 33 25.19 -7.03 17.11
CA LYS A 33 25.57 -8.12 16.18
C LYS A 33 24.85 -9.44 16.47
N GLU A 34 24.65 -9.76 17.74
CA GLU A 34 23.93 -10.96 18.18
C GLU A 34 22.43 -10.80 17.90
N PHE A 35 21.90 -9.58 18.04
CA PHE A 35 20.53 -9.25 17.68
C PHE A 35 20.27 -9.42 16.19
N VAL A 36 21.16 -8.87 15.34
CA VAL A 36 21.08 -9.11 13.89
C VAL A 36 21.18 -10.60 13.58
N ARG A 37 22.11 -11.33 14.20
CA ARG A 37 22.22 -12.79 13.99
C ARG A 37 20.94 -13.52 14.41
N PHE A 38 20.27 -13.05 15.46
CA PHE A 38 18.97 -13.57 15.87
C PHE A 38 17.92 -13.37 14.76
N LEU A 39 17.83 -12.17 14.15
CA LEU A 39 16.91 -11.91 13.03
C LEU A 39 17.19 -12.80 11.81
N GLU A 40 18.44 -13.15 11.55
CA GLU A 40 18.85 -14.02 10.44
C GLU A 40 18.63 -15.52 10.70
N THR A 41 18.30 -15.91 11.93
CA THR A 41 18.18 -17.32 12.32
C THR A 41 16.77 -17.70 12.76
N HIS A 42 15.85 -16.72 12.77
CA HIS A 42 14.47 -16.91 13.19
C HIS A 42 13.50 -16.45 12.10
N ASP A 43 12.33 -17.08 12.07
CA ASP A 43 11.28 -16.72 11.12
C ASP A 43 10.58 -15.40 11.50
N ILE A 44 9.79 -14.87 10.57
CA ILE A 44 9.05 -13.63 10.79
C ILE A 44 8.02 -13.75 11.92
N ASN A 45 7.46 -14.95 12.17
CA ASN A 45 6.50 -15.16 13.25
C ASN A 45 7.15 -14.99 14.64
N CYS A 46 8.41 -15.40 14.79
CA CYS A 46 9.21 -15.18 15.98
C CYS A 46 9.48 -13.69 16.20
N VAL A 47 9.86 -12.96 15.14
CA VAL A 47 10.14 -11.51 15.18
C VAL A 47 8.86 -10.73 15.52
N ASP A 48 7.73 -11.09 14.92
CA ASP A 48 6.43 -10.42 15.13
C ASP A 48 5.91 -10.52 16.57
N LYS A 49 6.46 -11.39 17.42
CA LYS A 49 6.07 -11.49 18.84
C LYS A 49 6.51 -10.31 19.71
N PHE A 50 7.51 -9.54 19.29
CA PHE A 50 8.10 -8.49 20.14
C PHE A 50 8.30 -7.13 19.46
N VAL A 51 8.18 -7.03 18.13
CA VAL A 51 8.46 -5.76 17.42
C VAL A 51 7.26 -4.80 17.39
N TRP A 52 6.02 -5.27 17.47
CA TRP A 52 4.85 -4.43 17.19
C TRP A 52 4.31 -3.63 18.37
N ASN A 53 4.58 -4.08 19.60
CA ASN A 53 4.03 -3.49 20.80
C ASN A 53 5.12 -2.73 21.55
N TYR A 54 4.77 -1.56 22.09
CA TYR A 54 5.65 -0.84 23.00
C TYR A 54 5.57 -1.45 24.40
N ASP A 55 6.73 -1.82 24.95
CA ASP A 55 6.90 -2.38 26.29
C ASP A 55 8.27 -1.99 26.89
N GLN A 56 8.58 -2.52 28.08
CA GLN A 56 9.83 -2.23 28.78
C GLN A 56 11.12 -2.65 28.04
N TYR A 57 11.02 -3.42 26.95
CA TYR A 57 12.15 -3.88 26.13
C TYR A 57 12.32 -3.06 24.85
N SER A 58 11.33 -2.24 24.49
CA SER A 58 11.26 -1.54 23.21
C SER A 58 12.40 -0.54 23.01
N ASP A 59 12.81 0.17 24.07
CA ASP A 59 13.93 1.11 24.01
C ASP A 59 15.25 0.41 23.64
N TYR A 60 15.44 -0.82 24.08
CA TYR A 60 16.60 -1.60 23.69
C TYR A 60 16.49 -2.10 22.26
N ILE A 61 15.36 -2.74 21.92
CA ILE A 61 15.11 -3.34 20.61
C ILE A 61 15.27 -2.28 19.50
N TYR A 62 14.72 -1.09 19.75
CA TYR A 62 14.79 0.07 18.84
C TYR A 62 15.83 1.10 19.24
N SER A 63 16.90 0.69 19.92
CA SER A 63 18.06 1.55 20.14
C SER A 63 18.71 1.95 18.81
N GLN A 64 19.29 3.15 18.77
CA GLN A 64 20.03 3.65 17.62
C GLN A 64 21.09 2.64 17.13
N GLU A 65 21.80 2.01 18.05
CA GLU A 65 22.84 1.01 17.74
C GLU A 65 22.24 -0.23 17.05
N ASN A 66 21.14 -0.78 17.57
CA ASN A 66 20.49 -1.94 16.97
C ASN A 66 19.93 -1.60 15.58
N MET A 67 19.27 -0.45 15.43
CA MET A 67 18.71 -0.03 14.15
C MET A 67 19.80 0.18 13.09
N LEU A 68 20.92 0.82 13.45
CA LEU A 68 22.07 0.98 12.54
C LEU A 68 22.75 -0.35 12.23
N GLU A 69 22.85 -1.28 13.17
CA GLU A 69 23.44 -2.60 12.89
C GLU A 69 22.58 -3.41 11.91
N VAL A 70 21.24 -3.31 12.00
CA VAL A 70 20.33 -3.89 10.99
C VAL A 70 20.55 -3.24 9.61
N VAL A 71 20.77 -1.91 9.54
CA VAL A 71 21.10 -1.23 8.27
C VAL A 71 22.42 -1.73 7.70
N ASN A 72 23.46 -1.81 8.53
CA ASN A 72 24.77 -2.32 8.12
C ASN A 72 24.66 -3.74 7.56
N ARG A 73 23.91 -4.60 8.25
CA ARG A 73 23.70 -5.97 7.79
C ARG A 73 22.93 -6.05 6.48
N LEU A 74 21.88 -5.23 6.34
CA LEU A 74 21.13 -5.14 5.09
C LEU A 74 22.06 -4.73 3.94
N ASN A 75 22.98 -3.78 4.17
CA ASN A 75 23.97 -3.36 3.18
C ASN A 75 24.92 -4.49 2.77
N ASP A 76 25.38 -5.29 3.72
CA ASP A 76 26.26 -6.44 3.43
C ASP A 76 25.55 -7.52 2.62
N LEU A 77 24.26 -7.74 2.88
CA LEU A 77 23.47 -8.80 2.23
C LEU A 77 22.85 -8.37 0.90
N ALA A 78 22.53 -7.09 0.73
CA ALA A 78 21.81 -6.57 -0.44
C ALA A 78 22.39 -6.99 -1.80
N PRO A 79 23.73 -7.04 -2.02
CA PRO A 79 24.31 -7.52 -3.29
C PRO A 79 23.99 -8.99 -3.61
N PHE A 80 23.65 -9.79 -2.60
CA PHE A 80 23.41 -11.22 -2.71
C PHE A 80 21.92 -11.58 -2.80
N TYR A 81 21.03 -10.59 -2.93
CA TYR A 81 19.61 -10.88 -3.13
C TYR A 81 19.38 -11.66 -4.44
N ASN A 82 18.77 -12.83 -4.29
CA ASN A 82 18.59 -13.86 -5.32
C ASN A 82 17.09 -14.13 -5.61
N GLY A 83 16.19 -13.20 -5.30
CA GLY A 83 14.76 -13.34 -5.60
C GLY A 83 13.95 -14.09 -4.55
N ASN A 84 14.52 -14.39 -3.38
CA ASN A 84 13.83 -15.10 -2.29
C ASN A 84 14.25 -14.57 -0.90
N ASN A 85 13.80 -15.24 0.16
CA ASN A 85 14.10 -14.85 1.56
C ASN A 85 15.14 -15.75 2.24
N ASP A 86 16.02 -16.44 1.51
CA ASP A 86 17.02 -17.34 2.10
C ASP A 86 18.02 -16.61 3.02
N LEU A 87 18.21 -15.30 2.79
CA LEU A 87 19.05 -14.41 3.60
C LEU A 87 18.24 -13.59 4.64
N ASN A 88 16.96 -13.91 4.86
CA ASN A 88 16.08 -13.29 5.86
C ASN A 88 15.91 -11.76 5.72
N PHE A 89 15.86 -11.26 4.48
CA PHE A 89 15.57 -9.85 4.19
C PHE A 89 14.25 -9.37 4.81
N ILE A 90 13.21 -10.21 4.83
CA ILE A 90 11.91 -9.89 5.41
C ILE A 90 12.04 -9.51 6.89
N GLN A 91 12.85 -10.23 7.66
CA GLN A 91 13.09 -9.98 9.08
C GLN A 91 13.86 -8.68 9.30
N LEU A 92 14.87 -8.41 8.48
CA LEU A 92 15.61 -7.14 8.54
C LEU A 92 14.71 -5.96 8.18
N PHE A 93 13.91 -6.07 7.10
CA PHE A 93 12.94 -5.05 6.73
C PHE A 93 11.85 -4.84 7.79
N ARG A 94 11.42 -5.92 8.48
CA ARG A 94 10.42 -5.83 9.54
C ARG A 94 10.84 -4.90 10.66
N MET A 95 12.12 -4.86 11.01
CA MET A 95 12.63 -3.94 12.04
C MET A 95 12.36 -2.47 11.70
N PHE A 96 12.53 -2.07 10.45
CA PHE A 96 12.25 -0.70 10.02
C PHE A 96 10.75 -0.42 9.93
N TRP A 97 9.98 -1.36 9.40
CA TRP A 97 8.53 -1.19 9.34
C TRP A 97 7.94 -1.06 10.75
N ALA A 98 8.17 -2.03 11.62
CA ALA A 98 7.64 -2.01 12.98
C ALA A 98 8.23 -0.85 13.79
N GLY A 99 9.54 -0.57 13.69
CA GLY A 99 10.18 0.52 14.41
C GLY A 99 9.60 1.89 14.09
N TYR A 100 9.39 2.22 12.81
CA TYR A 100 8.76 3.49 12.43
C TYR A 100 7.29 3.55 12.81
N TYR A 101 6.59 2.41 12.76
CA TYR A 101 5.21 2.32 13.23
C TYR A 101 5.10 2.61 14.72
N VAL A 102 5.92 1.97 15.57
CA VAL A 102 5.89 2.19 17.03
C VAL A 102 6.37 3.59 17.37
N LYS A 103 7.42 4.10 16.70
CA LYS A 103 7.95 5.46 16.89
C LYS A 103 6.91 6.55 16.62
N HIS A 104 5.96 6.31 15.71
CA HIS A 104 4.88 7.26 15.43
C HIS A 104 4.00 7.52 16.67
N SER A 105 3.65 6.47 17.43
CA SER A 105 2.87 6.57 18.67
C SER A 105 3.73 6.78 19.92
N HIS A 106 5.02 6.43 19.87
CA HIS A 106 5.99 6.57 20.96
C HIS A 106 7.25 7.32 20.49
N PRO A 107 7.17 8.66 20.35
CA PRO A 107 8.29 9.46 19.82
C PRO A 107 9.56 9.41 20.67
N SER A 108 9.47 8.93 21.92
CA SER A 108 10.60 8.78 22.85
C SER A 108 11.53 7.60 22.53
N LEU A 109 11.13 6.67 21.65
CA LEU A 109 12.00 5.53 21.30
C LEU A 109 13.41 6.01 20.89
N PRO A 110 14.49 5.38 21.34
CA PRO A 110 15.83 5.97 21.28
C PRO A 110 16.56 5.71 19.95
N PHE A 111 15.89 5.98 18.82
CA PHE A 111 16.53 6.13 17.52
C PHE A 111 16.07 7.39 16.78
N ASP A 112 16.97 7.94 15.98
CA ASP A 112 16.74 9.07 15.09
C ASP A 112 16.22 8.56 13.74
N THR A 113 14.97 8.90 13.44
CA THR A 113 14.31 8.48 12.19
C THR A 113 14.99 9.06 10.95
N ASN A 114 15.53 10.27 11.00
CA ASN A 114 16.17 10.86 9.83
C ASN A 114 17.52 10.18 9.55
N GLN A 115 18.28 9.87 10.60
CA GLN A 115 19.55 9.16 10.47
C GLN A 115 19.33 7.75 9.91
N ILE A 116 18.34 7.00 10.41
CA ILE A 116 18.03 5.66 9.90
C ILE A 116 17.51 5.71 8.45
N SER A 117 16.62 6.66 8.13
CA SER A 117 16.13 6.84 6.76
C SER A 117 17.27 7.13 5.78
N GLN A 118 18.19 8.03 6.15
CA GLN A 118 19.34 8.35 5.31
C GLN A 118 20.30 7.16 5.14
N ALA A 119 20.53 6.38 6.19
CA ALA A 119 21.39 5.21 6.15
C ALA A 119 20.82 4.06 5.30
N LEU A 120 19.48 3.99 5.16
CA LEU A 120 18.81 2.97 4.35
C LEU A 120 18.89 3.19 2.84
N VAL A 121 19.20 4.40 2.37
CA VAL A 121 19.18 4.72 0.93
C VAL A 121 20.10 3.80 0.13
N THR A 122 21.37 3.70 0.52
CA THR A 122 22.37 2.87 -0.17
C THR A 122 21.99 1.38 -0.21
N PRO A 123 21.72 0.69 0.92
CA PRO A 123 21.36 -0.73 0.89
C PRO A 123 20.10 -1.00 0.06
N MET A 124 19.09 -0.13 0.12
CA MET A 124 17.88 -0.31 -0.68
C MET A 124 18.14 -0.15 -2.19
N GLN A 125 19.01 0.77 -2.58
CA GLN A 125 19.42 0.93 -3.98
C GLN A 125 20.22 -0.28 -4.48
N ILE A 126 21.14 -0.80 -3.66
CA ILE A 126 21.91 -2.01 -3.98
C ILE A 126 20.97 -3.21 -4.13
N PHE A 127 20.09 -3.44 -3.16
CA PHE A 127 19.10 -4.52 -3.20
C PHE A 127 18.28 -4.46 -4.50
N ALA A 128 17.78 -3.27 -4.84
CA ALA A 128 16.96 -3.08 -6.02
C ALA A 128 17.75 -3.07 -7.34
N SER A 129 19.09 -3.14 -7.30
CA SER A 129 19.92 -3.31 -8.49
C SER A 129 20.14 -4.79 -8.86
N SER A 130 19.72 -5.72 -8.01
CA SER A 130 19.80 -7.16 -8.31
C SER A 130 19.03 -7.51 -9.58
N ALA A 131 19.58 -8.42 -10.38
CA ALA A 131 18.91 -9.00 -11.54
C ALA A 131 17.60 -9.71 -11.17
N HIS A 132 17.48 -10.15 -9.92
CA HIS A 132 16.32 -10.85 -9.37
C HIS A 132 15.26 -9.91 -8.77
N PHE A 133 15.49 -8.59 -8.76
CA PHE A 133 14.53 -7.64 -8.17
C PHE A 133 13.14 -7.71 -8.79
N LEU A 134 13.05 -8.00 -10.08
CA LEU A 134 11.78 -8.04 -10.82
C LEU A 134 11.22 -9.46 -10.99
N ASP A 135 11.78 -10.47 -10.33
CA ASP A 135 11.28 -11.83 -10.42
C ASP A 135 9.79 -11.89 -10.06
N GLY A 136 9.00 -12.56 -10.90
CA GLY A 136 7.55 -12.70 -10.75
C GLY A 136 7.12 -13.80 -9.79
N THR A 137 8.06 -14.37 -9.03
CA THR A 137 7.83 -15.53 -8.15
C THR A 137 7.12 -15.15 -6.85
N ASN A 138 6.58 -16.14 -6.14
CA ASN A 138 5.86 -15.92 -4.89
C ASN A 138 6.81 -15.38 -3.80
N ASP A 139 8.01 -15.92 -3.71
CA ASP A 139 8.99 -15.49 -2.71
C ASP A 139 9.55 -14.10 -3.01
N ALA A 140 9.80 -13.76 -4.26
CA ALA A 140 10.15 -12.39 -4.64
C ALA A 140 9.04 -11.41 -4.24
N GLY A 141 7.77 -11.77 -4.49
CA GLY A 141 6.61 -10.95 -4.11
C GLY A 141 6.55 -10.66 -2.61
N LYS A 142 6.81 -11.66 -1.76
CA LYS A 142 6.85 -11.48 -0.30
C LYS A 142 7.95 -10.51 0.11
N VAL A 143 9.15 -10.63 -0.45
CA VAL A 143 10.25 -9.70 -0.11
C VAL A 143 9.95 -8.29 -0.62
N LEU A 144 9.37 -8.16 -1.82
CA LEU A 144 9.03 -6.86 -2.41
C LEU A 144 7.95 -6.11 -1.63
N GLU A 145 6.97 -6.80 -1.03
CA GLU A 145 6.02 -6.17 -0.11
C GLU A 145 6.76 -5.41 1.00
N PHE A 146 7.73 -6.06 1.63
CA PHE A 146 8.49 -5.48 2.74
C PHE A 146 9.42 -4.37 2.25
N PHE A 147 10.08 -4.56 1.11
CA PHE A 147 10.92 -3.55 0.48
C PHE A 147 10.14 -2.23 0.24
N PHE A 148 8.99 -2.31 -0.44
CA PHE A 148 8.17 -1.12 -0.70
C PHE A 148 7.58 -0.52 0.58
N THR A 149 7.20 -1.37 1.55
CA THR A 149 6.66 -0.89 2.82
C THR A 149 7.71 -0.20 3.67
N VAL A 150 8.97 -0.63 3.63
CA VAL A 150 10.08 0.08 4.30
C VAL A 150 10.37 1.40 3.61
N ALA A 151 10.43 1.44 2.27
CA ALA A 151 10.61 2.70 1.54
C ALA A 151 9.53 3.74 1.89
N ASP A 152 8.29 3.27 2.03
CA ASP A 152 7.15 4.08 2.43
C ASP A 152 7.26 4.55 3.90
N SER A 153 7.39 3.62 4.85
CA SER A 153 7.42 3.92 6.29
C SER A 153 8.60 4.81 6.69
N THR A 154 9.76 4.62 6.04
CA THR A 154 10.98 5.40 6.31
C THR A 154 11.09 6.67 5.46
N LYS A 155 10.05 6.95 4.66
CA LYS A 155 9.92 8.14 3.82
C LYS A 155 11.00 8.36 2.74
N ILE A 156 11.64 7.29 2.29
CA ILE A 156 12.65 7.32 1.23
C ILE A 156 12.14 6.81 -0.12
N GLY A 157 10.81 6.75 -0.32
CA GLY A 157 10.20 6.32 -1.57
C GLY A 157 10.71 7.02 -2.82
N HIS A 158 11.18 8.27 -2.70
CA HIS A 158 11.76 9.04 -3.81
C HIS A 158 13.06 8.41 -4.33
N THR A 159 13.86 7.81 -3.43
CA THR A 159 15.16 7.20 -3.76
C THR A 159 15.04 5.91 -4.59
N ILE A 160 13.90 5.24 -4.49
CA ILE A 160 13.58 4.00 -5.22
C ILE A 160 12.61 4.22 -6.38
N TYR A 161 12.28 5.47 -6.71
CA TYR A 161 11.28 5.80 -7.72
C TYR A 161 11.50 5.10 -9.08
N PRO A 162 12.73 5.01 -9.64
CA PRO A 162 12.96 4.23 -10.87
C PRO A 162 12.59 2.75 -10.76
N ARG A 163 12.68 2.18 -9.56
CA ARG A 163 12.36 0.77 -9.27
C ARG A 163 10.87 0.55 -9.11
N ILE A 164 10.14 1.52 -8.55
CA ILE A 164 8.68 1.56 -8.60
C ILE A 164 8.21 1.53 -10.06
N LEU A 165 8.77 2.38 -10.93
CA LEU A 165 8.43 2.40 -12.36
C LEU A 165 8.73 1.06 -13.04
N SER A 166 9.87 0.44 -12.72
CA SER A 166 10.28 -0.85 -13.29
C SER A 166 9.34 -1.98 -12.86
N PHE A 167 8.95 -2.02 -11.58
CA PHE A 167 8.02 -3.01 -11.04
C PHE A 167 6.61 -2.86 -11.65
N LEU A 168 6.11 -1.62 -11.77
CA LEU A 168 4.85 -1.35 -12.46
C LEU A 168 4.90 -1.80 -13.92
N GLU A 169 6.01 -1.52 -14.64
CA GLU A 169 6.16 -1.96 -16.02
C GLU A 169 6.14 -3.48 -16.16
N ALA A 170 6.91 -4.18 -15.32
CA ALA A 170 6.92 -5.64 -15.31
C ALA A 170 5.54 -6.23 -14.99
N THR A 171 4.80 -5.60 -14.08
CA THR A 171 3.43 -5.99 -13.72
C THR A 171 2.45 -5.79 -14.86
N ILE A 172 2.51 -4.66 -15.56
CA ILE A 172 1.59 -4.37 -16.65
C ILE A 172 1.89 -5.26 -17.88
N ASN A 173 3.16 -5.57 -18.13
CA ASN A 173 3.55 -6.40 -19.28
C ASN A 173 3.37 -7.91 -19.04
N ASP A 174 3.14 -8.33 -17.80
CA ASP A 174 2.80 -9.70 -17.44
C ASP A 174 1.58 -9.74 -16.50
N PRO A 175 0.34 -9.69 -17.04
CA PRO A 175 -0.86 -9.77 -16.21
C PRO A 175 -0.98 -11.06 -15.39
N GLN A 176 -0.30 -12.15 -15.79
CA GLN A 176 -0.29 -13.41 -15.05
C GLN A 176 0.49 -13.28 -13.73
N ARG A 177 1.43 -12.32 -13.65
CA ARG A 177 2.15 -11.96 -12.43
C ARG A 177 1.23 -11.70 -11.26
N LEU A 178 0.07 -11.08 -11.46
CA LEU A 178 -0.88 -10.78 -10.40
C LEU A 178 -1.93 -11.88 -10.21
N ARG A 179 -2.36 -12.53 -11.30
CA ARG A 179 -3.41 -13.55 -11.27
C ARG A 179 -2.97 -14.84 -10.58
N ASN A 180 -1.72 -15.24 -10.79
CA ASN A 180 -1.21 -16.52 -10.30
C ASN A 180 -0.45 -16.38 -8.97
N ASN A 181 -0.27 -15.16 -8.47
CA ASN A 181 0.64 -14.91 -7.36
C ASN A 181 0.13 -13.77 -6.46
N LEU A 182 -0.50 -14.17 -5.36
CA LEU A 182 -1.03 -13.27 -4.35
C LEU A 182 0.06 -12.37 -3.75
N SER A 183 1.28 -12.87 -3.54
CA SER A 183 2.36 -12.06 -2.98
C SER A 183 2.80 -10.93 -3.90
N GLN A 184 2.71 -11.09 -5.23
CA GLN A 184 2.96 -10.00 -6.18
C GLN A 184 1.83 -8.96 -6.15
N ALA A 185 0.59 -9.39 -6.00
CA ALA A 185 -0.55 -8.48 -5.78
C ALA A 185 -0.41 -7.68 -4.48
N ILE A 186 0.08 -8.31 -3.40
CA ILE A 186 0.36 -7.63 -2.13
C ILE A 186 1.53 -6.63 -2.27
N ALA A 187 2.58 -6.97 -3.02
CA ALA A 187 3.66 -6.04 -3.34
C ALA A 187 3.17 -4.82 -4.13
N LEU A 188 2.28 -5.03 -5.12
CA LEU A 188 1.62 -3.94 -5.83
C LEU A 188 0.77 -3.07 -4.89
N ASN A 189 0.04 -3.68 -3.97
CA ASN A 189 -0.70 -2.93 -2.96
C ASN A 189 0.24 -2.09 -2.06
N ALA A 190 1.44 -2.57 -1.74
CA ALA A 190 2.45 -1.79 -1.02
C ALA A 190 2.89 -0.55 -1.81
N VAL A 191 3.04 -0.65 -3.14
CA VAL A 191 3.30 0.51 -4.02
C VAL A 191 2.15 1.50 -3.98
N PHE A 192 0.89 1.06 -4.04
CA PHE A 192 -0.26 1.97 -3.96
C PHE A 192 -0.37 2.66 -2.59
N ARG A 193 -0.10 1.95 -1.48
CA ARG A 193 0.00 2.56 -0.15
C ARG A 193 1.07 3.64 -0.11
N LEU A 194 2.21 3.39 -0.74
CA LEU A 194 3.28 4.38 -0.87
C LEU A 194 2.76 5.62 -1.60
N PHE A 195 2.09 5.49 -2.74
CA PHE A 195 1.49 6.64 -3.43
C PHE A 195 0.48 7.39 -2.56
N GLN A 196 -0.38 6.68 -1.84
CA GLN A 196 -1.34 7.30 -0.93
C GLN A 196 -0.66 8.13 0.17
N ARG A 197 0.47 7.65 0.69
CA ARG A 197 1.21 8.31 1.78
C ARG A 197 2.22 9.35 1.31
N HIS A 198 2.68 9.29 0.06
CA HIS A 198 3.76 10.13 -0.46
C HIS A 198 3.31 11.17 -1.49
N ILE A 199 2.11 11.08 -2.06
CA ILE A 199 1.56 12.09 -2.97
C ILE A 199 0.66 13.04 -2.17
N HIS A 200 1.29 14.00 -1.48
CA HIS A 200 0.63 15.07 -0.72
C HIS A 200 1.53 16.30 -0.60
N SER A 201 0.96 17.43 -0.16
CA SER A 201 1.60 18.76 -0.14
C SER A 201 2.92 18.88 0.61
N ASN A 202 3.25 17.94 1.51
CA ASN A 202 4.44 18.03 2.36
C ASN A 202 5.52 16.98 1.99
N SER A 203 5.38 16.32 0.83
CA SER A 203 6.28 15.26 0.35
C SER A 203 7.07 15.72 -0.88
N ASN A 204 7.81 16.83 -0.72
CA ASN A 204 8.45 17.51 -1.86
C ASN A 204 9.40 16.59 -2.64
N GLU A 205 10.20 15.78 -1.96
CA GLU A 205 11.17 14.88 -2.60
C GLU A 205 10.51 13.81 -3.48
N PHE A 206 9.34 13.31 -3.09
CA PHE A 206 8.62 12.34 -3.92
C PHE A 206 7.89 13.03 -5.07
N LEU A 207 7.25 14.18 -4.80
CA LEU A 207 6.53 14.95 -5.82
C LEU A 207 7.44 15.38 -6.97
N THR A 208 8.68 15.79 -6.71
CA THR A 208 9.64 16.20 -7.76
C THR A 208 10.08 15.05 -8.66
N MET A 209 9.93 13.80 -8.22
CA MET A 209 10.25 12.62 -9.04
C MET A 209 9.13 12.25 -10.01
N ILE A 210 7.89 12.72 -9.76
CA ILE A 210 6.72 12.31 -10.55
C ILE A 210 6.82 12.87 -11.98
N ASP A 211 6.74 11.96 -12.95
CA ASP A 211 6.77 12.28 -14.37
C ASP A 211 5.67 11.57 -15.18
N TYR A 212 5.65 11.83 -16.49
CA TYR A 212 4.70 11.23 -17.42
C TYR A 212 4.80 9.69 -17.50
N ARG A 213 5.93 9.07 -17.10
CA ARG A 213 6.06 7.60 -17.11
C ARG A 213 5.20 6.98 -16.02
N LEU A 214 5.14 7.57 -14.81
CA LEU A 214 4.22 7.09 -13.78
C LEU A 214 2.77 7.27 -14.21
N ILE A 215 2.41 8.46 -14.73
CA ILE A 215 1.06 8.76 -15.20
C ILE A 215 0.64 7.76 -16.29
N SER A 216 1.53 7.45 -17.24
CA SER A 216 1.26 6.47 -18.28
C SER A 216 1.03 5.06 -17.72
N LYS A 217 1.76 4.63 -16.69
CA LYS A 217 1.58 3.31 -16.07
C LYS A 217 0.28 3.24 -15.27
N LEU A 218 -0.03 4.27 -14.49
CA LEU A 218 -1.31 4.37 -13.78
C LEU A 218 -2.48 4.42 -14.75
N ARG A 219 -2.38 5.15 -15.88
CA ARG A 219 -3.37 5.12 -16.95
C ARG A 219 -3.61 3.71 -17.48
N ARG A 220 -2.54 2.95 -17.78
CA ARG A 220 -2.66 1.57 -18.29
C ARG A 220 -3.42 0.68 -17.30
N LEU A 221 -3.11 0.77 -16.01
CA LEU A 221 -3.82 0.02 -14.97
C LEU A 221 -5.27 0.49 -14.80
N ALA A 222 -5.51 1.81 -14.83
CA ALA A 222 -6.83 2.40 -14.66
C ALA A 222 -7.78 2.16 -15.84
N LEU A 223 -7.29 1.70 -16.99
CA LEU A 223 -8.09 1.42 -18.20
C LEU A 223 -8.06 -0.06 -18.59
N ASP A 224 -7.40 -0.92 -17.80
CA ASP A 224 -7.36 -2.35 -18.08
C ASP A 224 -8.68 -2.99 -17.62
N THR A 225 -9.59 -3.18 -18.57
CA THR A 225 -10.91 -3.79 -18.32
C THR A 225 -10.81 -5.25 -17.87
N SER A 226 -9.69 -5.92 -18.11
CA SER A 226 -9.48 -7.30 -17.64
C SER A 226 -9.27 -7.41 -16.13
N LEU A 227 -9.01 -6.28 -15.46
CA LEU A 227 -8.95 -6.16 -14.01
C LEU A 227 -10.31 -5.79 -13.38
N ASN A 228 -11.34 -5.52 -14.19
CA ASN A 228 -12.67 -5.13 -13.71
C ASN A 228 -13.48 -6.35 -13.25
N THR A 229 -12.98 -6.99 -12.21
CA THR A 229 -13.59 -8.15 -11.54
C THR A 229 -13.62 -7.90 -10.04
N ASP A 230 -14.49 -8.60 -9.31
CA ASP A 230 -14.63 -8.43 -7.86
C ASP A 230 -13.31 -8.59 -7.08
N SER A 231 -12.38 -9.40 -7.60
CA SER A 231 -11.09 -9.67 -6.95
C SER A 231 -9.95 -8.72 -7.36
N GLN A 232 -10.10 -7.97 -8.45
CA GLN A 232 -9.00 -7.16 -9.03
C GLN A 232 -9.36 -5.69 -9.26
N VAL A 233 -10.64 -5.29 -9.15
CA VAL A 233 -11.09 -3.91 -9.40
C VAL A 233 -10.38 -2.89 -8.49
N TRP A 234 -9.93 -3.32 -7.31
CA TRP A 234 -9.13 -2.49 -6.41
C TRP A 234 -7.85 -1.94 -7.07
N ILE A 235 -7.27 -2.63 -8.06
CA ILE A 235 -6.09 -2.14 -8.80
C ILE A 235 -6.45 -0.93 -9.66
N ILE A 236 -7.57 -1.01 -10.39
CA ILE A 236 -8.11 0.10 -11.19
C ILE A 236 -8.38 1.29 -10.25
N ASN A 237 -9.07 1.04 -9.14
CA ASN A 237 -9.47 2.07 -8.18
C ASN A 237 -8.27 2.77 -7.55
N ASN A 238 -7.22 2.01 -7.19
CA ASN A 238 -5.99 2.58 -6.64
C ASN A 238 -5.18 3.33 -7.70
N ALA A 239 -5.21 2.90 -8.97
CA ALA A 239 -4.57 3.63 -10.05
C ALA A 239 -5.27 4.97 -10.32
N ILE A 240 -6.62 4.99 -10.34
CA ILE A 240 -7.43 6.21 -10.42
C ILE A 240 -7.13 7.12 -9.23
N PHE A 241 -7.08 6.56 -8.01
CA PHE A 241 -6.74 7.32 -6.81
C PHE A 241 -5.34 7.94 -6.90
N GLY A 242 -4.32 7.18 -7.35
CA GLY A 242 -2.97 7.71 -7.55
C GLY A 242 -2.96 8.89 -8.53
N LEU A 243 -3.66 8.78 -9.65
CA LEU A 243 -3.82 9.87 -10.62
C LEU A 243 -4.56 11.08 -10.04
N ASP A 244 -5.63 10.87 -9.29
CA ASP A 244 -6.36 11.93 -8.57
C ASP A 244 -5.47 12.68 -7.58
N ARG A 245 -4.60 11.98 -6.85
CA ARG A 245 -3.61 12.64 -5.97
C ARG A 245 -2.60 13.44 -6.76
N ILE A 246 -2.12 12.95 -7.91
CA ILE A 246 -1.23 13.73 -8.78
C ILE A 246 -1.95 14.97 -9.31
N TYR A 247 -3.22 14.85 -9.74
CA TYR A 247 -4.04 15.97 -10.20
C TYR A 247 -4.16 17.07 -9.13
N GLU A 248 -4.34 16.69 -7.86
CA GLU A 248 -4.45 17.61 -6.73
C GLU A 248 -3.15 18.40 -6.47
N TYR A 249 -1.99 17.74 -6.43
CA TYR A 249 -0.74 18.37 -5.97
C TYR A 249 0.22 18.79 -7.08
N LEU A 250 -0.02 18.41 -8.33
CA LEU A 250 0.86 18.71 -9.47
C LEU A 250 0.06 19.34 -10.63
N PRO A 251 -0.20 20.66 -10.59
CA PRO A 251 -1.02 21.36 -11.58
C PRO A 251 -0.58 21.17 -13.04
N SER A 252 0.72 21.00 -13.28
CA SER A 252 1.28 20.76 -14.62
C SER A 252 0.74 19.48 -15.28
N PHE A 253 0.29 18.50 -14.49
CA PHE A 253 -0.27 17.24 -14.99
C PHE A 253 -1.80 17.22 -15.04
N GLN A 254 -2.49 18.27 -14.56
CA GLN A 254 -3.95 18.31 -14.56
C GLN A 254 -4.58 18.07 -15.94
N PRO A 255 -4.11 18.68 -17.04
CA PRO A 255 -4.72 18.45 -18.36
C PRO A 255 -4.64 17.00 -18.83
N VAL A 256 -3.48 16.34 -18.65
CA VAL A 256 -3.31 14.94 -19.06
C VAL A 256 -4.13 14.01 -18.17
N ILE A 257 -4.22 14.27 -16.86
CA ILE A 257 -4.99 13.43 -15.95
C ILE A 257 -6.49 13.63 -16.18
N ALA A 258 -6.96 14.85 -16.45
CA ALA A 258 -8.36 15.09 -16.82
C ALA A 258 -8.75 14.31 -18.09
N SER A 259 -7.84 14.22 -19.08
CA SER A 259 -8.03 13.36 -20.24
C SER A 259 -8.12 11.88 -19.85
N VAL A 260 -7.24 11.39 -18.98
CA VAL A 260 -7.29 9.99 -18.50
C VAL A 260 -8.58 9.69 -17.76
N MET A 261 -9.03 10.59 -16.88
CA MET A 261 -10.31 10.42 -16.18
C MET A 261 -11.48 10.42 -17.16
N THR A 262 -11.42 11.21 -18.23
CA THR A 262 -12.43 11.14 -19.29
C THR A 262 -12.45 9.77 -19.98
N ASP A 263 -11.27 9.19 -20.25
CA ASP A 263 -11.19 7.84 -20.81
C ASP A 263 -11.78 6.79 -19.85
N VAL A 264 -11.58 6.94 -18.53
CA VAL A 264 -12.19 6.08 -17.50
C VAL A 264 -13.71 6.15 -17.59
N LEU A 265 -14.29 7.35 -17.71
CA LEU A 265 -15.75 7.52 -17.82
C LEU A 265 -16.35 6.90 -19.09
N GLU A 266 -15.61 6.88 -20.19
CA GLU A 266 -16.06 6.21 -21.42
C GLU A 266 -15.86 4.68 -21.38
N THR A 267 -14.86 4.22 -20.64
CA THR A 267 -14.48 2.81 -20.60
C THR A 267 -15.39 1.99 -19.70
N TYR A 268 -15.72 2.52 -18.52
CA TYR A 268 -16.46 1.77 -17.51
C TYR A 268 -17.96 2.07 -17.55
N PRO A 269 -18.82 1.09 -17.20
CA PRO A 269 -20.25 1.31 -17.16
C PRO A 269 -20.61 2.53 -16.32
N TYR A 270 -21.61 3.27 -16.79
CA TYR A 270 -22.15 4.41 -16.07
C TYR A 270 -22.48 4.02 -14.62
N ILE A 271 -22.11 4.88 -13.66
CA ILE A 271 -22.24 4.68 -12.20
C ILE A 271 -21.54 3.46 -11.59
N SER A 272 -20.69 2.74 -12.34
CA SER A 272 -19.79 1.73 -11.75
C SER A 272 -18.75 2.36 -10.83
N GLU A 273 -18.08 1.56 -9.99
CA GLU A 273 -17.10 2.07 -9.03
C GLU A 273 -15.95 2.87 -9.70
N PRO A 274 -15.27 2.37 -10.76
CA PRO A 274 -14.25 3.16 -11.47
C PRO A 274 -14.81 4.46 -12.06
N TYR A 275 -16.03 4.43 -12.61
CA TYR A 275 -16.70 5.60 -13.14
C TYR A 275 -16.89 6.66 -12.04
N LEU A 276 -17.44 6.27 -10.89
CA LEU A 276 -17.70 7.18 -9.78
C LEU A 276 -16.40 7.77 -9.18
N LEU A 277 -15.31 6.99 -9.15
CA LEU A 277 -14.00 7.49 -8.76
C LEU A 277 -13.45 8.52 -9.75
N GLY A 278 -13.62 8.28 -11.06
CA GLY A 278 -13.26 9.24 -12.10
C GLY A 278 -14.01 10.56 -11.97
N ILE A 279 -15.32 10.51 -11.69
CA ILE A 279 -16.13 11.70 -11.41
C ILE A 279 -15.57 12.46 -10.20
N LYS A 280 -15.35 11.76 -9.08
CA LYS A 280 -14.83 12.37 -7.84
C LYS A 280 -13.50 13.09 -8.08
N ALA A 281 -12.62 12.53 -8.89
CA ALA A 281 -11.34 13.15 -9.24
C ALA A 281 -11.52 14.45 -10.02
N LEU A 282 -12.36 14.43 -11.06
CA LEU A 282 -12.62 15.57 -11.93
C LEU A 282 -13.38 16.71 -11.25
N THR A 283 -14.24 16.39 -10.29
CA THR A 283 -15.10 17.36 -9.58
C THR A 283 -14.56 17.71 -8.18
N ARG A 284 -13.23 17.62 -7.99
CA ARG A 284 -12.60 17.86 -6.68
C ARG A 284 -12.74 19.30 -6.19
N HIS A 285 -12.62 20.27 -7.09
CA HIS A 285 -12.65 21.70 -6.77
C HIS A 285 -13.89 22.43 -7.30
N SER A 286 -14.75 21.73 -8.04
CA SER A 286 -15.98 22.27 -8.63
C SER A 286 -17.02 21.17 -8.74
N ASP A 287 -18.30 21.52 -8.67
CA ASP A 287 -19.38 20.54 -8.85
C ASP A 287 -19.37 19.92 -10.26
N CYS A 288 -18.96 20.69 -11.27
CA CYS A 288 -18.95 20.23 -12.66
C CYS A 288 -17.56 20.30 -13.30
N ALA A 289 -17.33 19.40 -14.24
CA ALA A 289 -16.19 19.40 -15.15
C ALA A 289 -16.68 19.45 -16.61
N ASN A 290 -16.03 20.29 -17.43
CA ASN A 290 -16.25 20.32 -18.88
C ASN A 290 -15.25 19.37 -19.53
N LEU A 291 -15.73 18.26 -20.08
CA LEU A 291 -14.92 17.23 -20.70
C LEU A 291 -15.20 17.15 -22.19
N ARG A 292 -14.37 16.40 -22.93
CA ARG A 292 -14.61 16.11 -24.35
C ARG A 292 -15.89 15.31 -24.61
N ILE A 293 -16.41 14.63 -23.58
CA ILE A 293 -17.69 13.89 -23.61
C ILE A 293 -18.88 14.72 -23.14
N GLY A 294 -18.70 16.03 -22.94
CA GLY A 294 -19.71 16.94 -22.44
C GLY A 294 -19.47 17.38 -21.00
N ARG A 295 -20.38 18.22 -20.50
CA ARG A 295 -20.36 18.69 -19.11
C ARG A 295 -20.93 17.61 -18.20
N ILE A 296 -20.21 17.27 -17.15
CA ILE A 296 -20.67 16.33 -16.12
C ILE A 296 -20.59 16.99 -14.76
N CYS A 297 -21.64 16.81 -13.94
CA CYS A 297 -21.76 17.39 -12.61
C CYS A 297 -21.93 16.30 -11.55
N LEU A 298 -21.21 16.43 -10.43
CA LEU A 298 -21.27 15.51 -9.30
C LEU A 298 -22.67 15.48 -8.68
N SER A 299 -23.35 16.63 -8.59
CA SER A 299 -24.74 16.75 -8.14
C SER A 299 -25.69 15.85 -8.95
N ASP A 300 -25.64 15.90 -10.28
CA ASP A 300 -26.47 15.07 -11.17
C ASP A 300 -26.17 13.57 -11.00
N ILE A 301 -24.89 13.21 -10.89
CA ILE A 301 -24.46 11.83 -10.65
C ILE A 301 -24.95 11.33 -9.28
N LYS A 302 -24.87 12.15 -8.23
CA LYS A 302 -25.39 11.79 -6.89
C LYS A 302 -26.88 11.48 -6.93
N GLU A 303 -27.68 12.30 -7.60
CA GLU A 303 -29.11 12.05 -7.73
C GLU A 303 -29.42 10.80 -8.56
N THR A 304 -28.65 10.56 -9.61
CA THR A 304 -28.73 9.33 -10.40
C THR A 304 -28.44 8.10 -9.53
N VAL A 305 -27.35 8.10 -8.76
CA VAL A 305 -26.98 6.99 -7.88
C VAL A 305 -28.05 6.77 -6.82
N LYS A 306 -28.54 7.83 -6.17
CA LYS A 306 -29.63 7.73 -5.19
C LYS A 306 -30.86 7.03 -5.77
N LYS A 307 -31.31 7.42 -6.97
CA LYS A 307 -32.46 6.80 -7.64
C LYS A 307 -32.20 5.34 -8.01
N ALA A 308 -30.97 5.00 -8.40
CA ALA A 308 -30.60 3.64 -8.77
C ALA A 308 -30.56 2.69 -7.55
N VAL A 309 -30.08 3.17 -6.40
CA VAL A 309 -29.91 2.34 -5.19
C VAL A 309 -31.07 2.44 -4.21
N LEU A 310 -31.90 3.49 -4.29
CA LEU A 310 -33.11 3.69 -3.48
C LEU A 310 -34.32 3.77 -4.42
N SER A 311 -34.65 2.64 -5.06
CA SER A 311 -35.66 2.59 -6.11
C SER A 311 -37.09 2.82 -5.61
N ASN A 312 -37.35 2.60 -4.31
CA ASN A 312 -38.66 2.70 -3.71
C ASN A 312 -38.77 3.92 -2.80
N THR A 313 -39.95 4.54 -2.79
CA THR A 313 -40.33 5.59 -1.85
C THR A 313 -41.68 5.27 -1.25
N TYR A 314 -41.73 5.11 0.08
CA TYR A 314 -42.94 4.83 0.82
C TYR A 314 -43.29 6.00 1.74
N TYR A 315 -44.59 6.23 1.92
CA TYR A 315 -45.14 7.30 2.73
C TYR A 315 -46.02 6.70 3.82
N PHE A 316 -45.73 7.06 5.06
CA PHE A 316 -46.51 6.67 6.24
C PHE A 316 -47.00 7.92 6.96
N ASP A 317 -47.97 7.76 7.87
CA ASP A 317 -48.50 8.84 8.72
C ASP A 317 -48.84 10.13 7.95
N ASP A 318 -49.71 10.05 6.93
CA ASP A 318 -50.08 11.19 6.08
C ASP A 318 -48.87 11.95 5.50
N LYS A 319 -47.82 11.21 5.12
CA LYS A 319 -46.55 11.70 4.57
C LYS A 319 -45.65 12.44 5.56
N THR A 320 -45.95 12.37 6.85
CA THR A 320 -45.03 12.89 7.88
C THR A 320 -43.80 12.00 8.04
N GLN A 321 -43.89 10.73 7.64
CA GLN A 321 -42.74 9.83 7.51
C GLN A 321 -42.57 9.38 6.07
N ILE A 322 -41.35 9.55 5.54
CA ILE A 322 -40.97 9.20 4.16
C ILE A 322 -39.75 8.28 4.22
N VAL A 323 -39.86 7.12 3.60
CA VAL A 323 -38.78 6.11 3.54
C VAL A 323 -38.32 5.95 2.10
N HIS A 324 -37.03 6.23 1.85
CA HIS A 324 -36.36 5.92 0.57
C HIS A 324 -35.50 4.68 0.75
N THR A 325 -35.75 3.63 -0.04
CA THR A 325 -35.11 2.33 0.18
C THR A 325 -35.01 1.49 -1.10
N ALA A 326 -34.13 0.50 -1.10
CA ALA A 326 -34.13 -0.59 -2.09
C ALA A 326 -35.15 -1.69 -1.74
N LEU A 327 -35.55 -1.77 -0.46
CA LEU A 327 -36.40 -2.82 0.07
C LEU A 327 -37.84 -2.68 -0.43
N SER A 328 -38.54 -3.80 -0.51
CA SER A 328 -39.97 -3.86 -0.83
C SER A 328 -40.83 -3.34 0.33
N ILE A 329 -42.11 -3.09 0.07
CA ILE A 329 -43.05 -2.62 1.09
C ILE A 329 -43.23 -3.66 2.20
N ASP A 330 -43.24 -4.95 1.86
CA ASP A 330 -43.42 -6.04 2.82
C ASP A 330 -42.24 -6.14 3.81
N GLU A 331 -41.05 -5.72 3.41
CA GLU A 331 -39.85 -5.67 4.26
C GLU A 331 -39.82 -4.41 5.15
N ILE A 332 -40.41 -3.31 4.68
CA ILE A 332 -40.45 -2.03 5.42
C ILE A 332 -41.62 -1.98 6.41
N GLN A 333 -42.76 -2.55 6.04
CA GLN A 333 -43.99 -2.49 6.83
C GLN A 333 -43.82 -2.97 8.30
N PRO A 334 -42.98 -3.96 8.63
CA PRO A 334 -42.73 -4.37 10.02
C PRO A 334 -41.81 -3.44 10.83
N LEU A 335 -41.10 -2.52 10.16
CA LEU A 335 -40.23 -1.52 10.80
C LEU A 335 -40.99 -0.24 11.16
N TYR A 336 -42.18 -0.07 10.60
CA TYR A 336 -43.19 0.91 10.98
C TYR A 336 -44.09 0.28 12.06
#